data_AF-A0A529P4Z8-F1
#
_entry.id   AF-A0A529P4Z8-F1
#
_cell.length_a   1.000
_cell.length_b   1.000
_cell.length_c   1.000
_cell.angle_alpha   90.00
_cell.angle_beta   90.00
_cell.angle_gamma   90.00
#
_symmetry.space_group_name_H-M   'P 1'
#
loop_
_entity.id
_entity.type
_entity.pdbx_description
1 polymer ?
#
loop_
_entity_poly.entity_id
_entity_poly.type
_entity_poly.pdbx_seq_one_letter_code
_entity_poly.pdbx_strand_id
1 'polypeptide(L)'
;VWSLKDARDILNRLVGTLSDWTALDSFLIEYLAAPEERRTAVASSFAATLELVREGKLDLRQEQVFAPIYLRGRAQGIKAVEVVA
;
A
#
# COMPACT_ATOMS: atom_id res chain seq x y z
N VAL A 1 0.83 -9.75 -18.28
CA VAL A 1 0.05 -10.01 -17.04
C VAL A 1 0.78 -9.35 -15.92
N TRP A 2 0.14 -8.41 -15.23
CA TRP A 2 0.73 -7.73 -14.08
C TRP A 2 0.97 -8.71 -12.94
N SER A 3 2.18 -8.76 -12.39
CA SER A 3 2.49 -9.70 -11.30
C SER A 3 2.32 -9.05 -9.93
N LEU A 4 2.12 -9.89 -8.91
CA LEU A 4 2.14 -9.47 -7.50
C LEU A 4 3.46 -8.78 -7.14
N LYS A 5 4.57 -9.23 -7.73
CA LYS A 5 5.90 -8.68 -7.50
C LYS A 5 5.99 -7.24 -8.02
N ASP A 6 5.50 -6.99 -9.24
CA ASP A 6 5.53 -5.65 -9.84
C ASP A 6 4.73 -4.65 -8.99
N ALA A 7 3.54 -5.08 -8.53
CA ALA A 7 2.71 -4.27 -7.65
C ALA A 7 3.39 -3.97 -6.31
N ARG A 8 4.03 -4.96 -5.70
CA ARG A 8 4.78 -4.81 -4.44
C ARG A 8 5.98 -3.88 -4.61
N ASP A 9 6.71 -3.96 -5.71
CA ASP A 9 7.88 -3.12 -5.97
C ASP A 9 7.48 -1.64 -6.11
N ILE A 10 6.35 -1.35 -6.75
CA ILE A 10 5.79 0.01 -6.85
C ILE A 10 5.34 0.51 -5.47
N LEU A 11 4.56 -0.29 -4.73
CA LEU A 11 4.07 0.10 -3.41
C LEU A 11 5.20 0.36 -2.41
N ASN A 12 6.29 -0.42 -2.44
CA ASN A 12 7.45 -0.17 -1.58
C ASN A 12 8.13 1.18 -1.82
N ARG A 13 8.15 1.66 -3.08
CA ARG A 13 8.68 2.99 -3.40
C ARG A 13 7.81 4.10 -2.82
N LEU A 14 6.50 3.85 -2.71
CA LEU A 14 5.51 4.79 -2.21
C LEU A 14 5.43 4.80 -0.68
N VAL A 15 5.60 3.66 -0.01
CA VAL A 15 5.51 3.56 1.47
C VAL A 15 6.37 4.63 2.18
N GLY A 16 7.54 4.97 1.64
CA GLY A 16 8.42 6.00 2.19
C GLY A 16 7.99 7.45 1.93
N THR A 17 7.11 7.69 0.95
CA THR A 17 6.58 9.01 0.58
C THR A 17 5.18 9.27 1.15
N LEU A 18 4.49 8.24 1.64
CA LEU A 18 3.13 8.33 2.17
C LEU A 18 3.10 8.71 3.65
N SER A 19 3.32 9.99 3.92
CA SER A 19 3.14 10.57 5.26
C SER A 19 1.68 10.63 5.69
N ASP A 20 0.76 10.79 4.73
CA ASP A 20 -0.68 10.94 4.97
C ASP A 20 -1.53 9.84 4.30
N TRP A 21 -2.77 9.74 4.77
CA TRP A 21 -3.77 8.82 4.21
C TRP A 21 -4.02 9.13 2.73
N THR A 22 -3.69 8.17 1.88
CA THR A 22 -3.78 8.29 0.42
C THR A 22 -4.61 7.14 -0.14
N ALA A 23 -5.47 7.43 -1.11
CA ALA A 23 -6.31 6.41 -1.74
C ALA A 23 -5.47 5.47 -2.61
N LEU A 24 -5.70 4.16 -2.50
CA LEU A 24 -5.03 3.13 -3.31
C LEU A 24 -5.23 3.38 -4.80
N ASP A 25 -6.44 3.76 -5.20
CA ASP A 25 -6.80 4.00 -6.61
C ASP A 25 -5.98 5.13 -7.25
N SER A 26 -5.54 6.12 -6.46
CA SER A 26 -4.68 7.19 -6.95
C SER A 26 -3.34 6.65 -7.46
N PHE A 27 -2.74 5.67 -6.76
CA PHE A 27 -1.52 5.01 -7.24
C PHE A 27 -1.79 4.17 -8.47
N LEU A 28 -2.92 3.45 -8.48
CA LEU A 28 -3.27 2.62 -9.62
C LEU A 28 -3.45 3.47 -10.89
N ILE A 29 -4.00 4.68 -10.78
CA ILE A 29 -4.14 5.59 -11.94
C ILE A 29 -2.78 6.09 -12.43
N GLU A 30 -1.88 6.46 -11.51
CA GLU A 30 -0.55 6.99 -11.88
C GLU A 30 0.35 5.94 -12.53
N TYR A 31 0.24 4.67 -12.11
CA TYR A 31 1.13 3.59 -12.55
C TYR A 31 0.51 2.61 -13.57
N LEU A 32 -0.82 2.67 -13.82
CA LEU A 32 -1.50 1.80 -14.79
C LEU A 32 -2.02 2.62 -15.97
N ALA A 33 -1.15 2.80 -16.97
CA ALA A 33 -1.48 3.54 -18.18
C ALA A 33 -2.34 2.75 -19.19
N ALA A 34 -2.39 1.41 -19.10
CA ALA A 34 -3.11 0.55 -20.04
C ALA A 34 -4.45 0.03 -19.46
N PRO A 35 -5.62 0.33 -20.08
CA PRO A 35 -6.93 -0.14 -19.62
C PRO A 35 -7.05 -1.66 -19.49
N GLU A 36 -6.32 -2.39 -20.32
CA GLU A 36 -6.35 -3.86 -20.45
C GLU A 36 -5.76 -4.57 -19.22
N GLU A 37 -4.85 -3.90 -18.52
CA GLU A 37 -4.13 -4.45 -17.36
C GLU A 37 -4.76 -4.05 -16.02
N ARG A 38 -5.75 -3.13 -16.05
CA ARG A 38 -6.33 -2.53 -14.85
C ARG A 38 -6.88 -3.56 -13.86
N ARG A 39 -7.56 -4.61 -14.35
CA ARG A 39 -8.15 -5.64 -13.47
C ARG A 39 -7.10 -6.45 -12.71
N THR A 40 -6.09 -6.95 -13.42
CA THR A 40 -5.04 -7.77 -12.82
C THR A 40 -4.15 -6.94 -11.91
N ALA A 41 -3.86 -5.70 -12.30
CA ALA A 41 -3.12 -4.78 -11.47
C ALA A 41 -3.86 -4.37 -10.19
N VAL A 42 -5.17 -4.10 -10.23
CA VAL A 42 -5.98 -3.84 -9.01
C VAL A 42 -5.88 -5.04 -8.06
N ALA A 43 -6.09 -6.26 -8.57
CA ALA A 43 -6.03 -7.46 -7.76
C ALA A 43 -4.64 -7.69 -7.15
N SER A 44 -3.58 -7.55 -7.95
CA SER A 44 -2.19 -7.69 -7.50
C SER A 44 -1.79 -6.61 -6.49
N SER A 45 -2.17 -5.35 -6.71
CA SER A 45 -1.89 -4.25 -5.79
C SER A 45 -2.64 -4.39 -4.48
N PHE A 46 -3.89 -4.85 -4.52
CA PHE A 46 -4.64 -5.15 -3.30
C PHE A 46 -3.96 -6.27 -2.49
N ALA A 47 -3.59 -7.38 -3.13
CA ALA A 47 -2.85 -8.46 -2.47
C ALA A 47 -1.50 -8.00 -1.89
N ALA A 48 -0.73 -7.23 -2.66
CA ALA A 48 0.55 -6.67 -2.20
C ALA A 48 0.37 -5.69 -1.03
N THR A 49 -0.72 -4.91 -1.03
CA THR A 49 -1.05 -4.01 0.08
C THR A 49 -1.32 -4.79 1.36
N LEU A 50 -2.12 -5.86 1.31
CA LEU A 50 -2.40 -6.70 2.47
C LEU A 50 -1.14 -7.36 3.04
N GLU A 51 -0.22 -7.78 2.16
CA GLU A 51 1.11 -8.27 2.55
C GLU A 51 1.92 -7.20 3.31
N LEU A 52 1.95 -5.97 2.82
CA LEU A 52 2.67 -4.86 3.47
C LEU A 52 2.04 -4.44 4.81
N VAL A 53 0.71 -4.50 4.92
CA VAL A 53 -0.01 -4.31 6.19
C VAL A 53 0.35 -5.42 7.18
N ARG A 54 0.39 -6.67 6.73
CA ARG A 54 0.82 -7.82 7.53
C ARG A 54 2.27 -7.69 8.01
N GLU A 55 3.16 -7.19 7.15
CA GLU A 55 4.56 -6.88 7.48
C GLU A 55 4.72 -5.63 8.38
N GLY A 56 3.63 -4.91 8.67
CA GLY A 56 3.65 -3.73 9.54
C GLY A 56 4.24 -2.48 8.89
N LYS A 57 4.32 -2.43 7.55
CA LYS A 57 4.85 -1.30 6.79
C LYS A 57 3.78 -0.27 6.42
N LEU A 58 2.51 -0.70 6.34
CA LEU A 58 1.37 0.14 6.01
C LEU A 58 0.26 0.03 7.06
N ASP A 59 -0.44 1.14 7.28
CA ASP A 59 -1.80 1.13 7.81
C ASP A 59 -2.79 1.14 6.64
N LEU A 60 -3.93 0.46 6.83
CA LEU A 60 -5.03 0.41 5.88
C LEU A 60 -6.33 0.83 6.57
N ARG A 61 -7.15 1.64 5.89
CA ARG A 61 -8.48 2.05 6.35
C ARG A 61 -9.51 1.95 5.22
N GLN A 62 -10.67 1.37 5.53
CA GLN A 62 -11.85 1.36 4.67
C GLN A 62 -13.09 1.59 5.53
N GLU A 63 -13.86 2.64 5.23
CA GLU A 63 -14.98 3.08 6.09
C GLU A 63 -16.24 2.22 5.91
N GLN A 64 -16.48 1.72 4.69
CA GLN A 64 -17.66 0.93 4.33
C GLN A 64 -17.31 -0.10 3.26
N VAL A 65 -18.19 -1.08 3.05
CA VAL A 65 -18.03 -2.08 1.98
C VAL A 65 -17.93 -1.39 0.63
N PHE A 66 -16.88 -1.71 -0.14
CA PHE A 66 -16.56 -1.10 -1.44
C PHE A 66 -16.26 0.41 -1.41
N ALA A 67 -16.10 1.01 -0.22
CA ALA A 67 -15.55 2.35 -0.12
C ALA A 67 -14.07 2.36 -0.52
N PRO A 68 -13.52 3.52 -0.91
CA PRO A 68 -12.10 3.65 -1.22
C PRO A 68 -11.21 3.10 -0.11
N ILE A 69 -10.12 2.44 -0.51
CA ILE A 69 -9.10 1.94 0.41
C ILE A 69 -8.06 3.03 0.59
N TYR A 70 -7.84 3.45 1.84
CA TYR A 70 -6.82 4.41 2.19
C TYR A 70 -5.62 3.72 2.80
N LEU A 71 -4.43 4.16 2.41
CA LEU A 71 -3.14 3.66 2.86
C LEU A 71 -2.34 4.79 3.50
N ARG A 72 -1.56 4.46 4.52
CA ARG A 72 -0.59 5.37 5.12
C ARG A 72 0.67 4.60 5.48
N GLY A 73 1.84 5.18 5.22
CA GLY A 73 3.11 4.64 5.68
C GLY A 73 3.14 4.56 7.20
N ARG A 74 3.54 3.41 7.74
CA ARG A 74 3.98 3.38 9.14
C ARG A 74 5.39 3.93 9.16
N ALA A 75 5.57 5.10 9.80
CA ALA A 75 6.89 5.43 10.32
C ALA A 75 7.31 4.23 11.16
N GLN A 76 8.40 3.55 10.79
CA GLN A 76 8.97 2.53 11.66
C GLN A 76 9.22 3.23 12.97
N GLY A 77 8.34 2.98 13.95
CA GLY A 77 8.53 3.50 15.28
C GLY A 77 9.93 3.05 15.65
N ILE A 78 10.82 4.01 15.90
CA ILE A 78 12.00 3.75 16.71
C ILE A 78 11.42 3.00 17.89
N LYS A 79 11.64 1.67 17.98
CA LYS A 79 11.26 0.93 19.16
C LYS A 79 11.95 1.68 20.28
N ALA A 80 11.19 2.35 21.13
CA ALA A 80 11.73 2.95 22.32
C ALA A 80 12.42 1.79 23.04
N VAL A 81 13.75 1.77 22.96
CA VAL A 81 14.56 0.87 23.75
C VAL A 81 14.23 1.31 25.16
N GLU A 82 13.47 0.48 25.89
CA GLU A 82 13.30 0.66 27.32
C GLU A 82 14.70 0.62 27.93
N VAL A 83 15.25 1.81 28.20
CA VAL A 83 16.42 1.97 29.04
C VAL A 83 15.92 1.69 30.45
N VAL A 84 16.03 0.43 30.86
CA VAL A 84 15.86 0.05 32.26
C VAL A 84 17.01 0.70 33.01
N ALA A 85 16.68 1.70 33.83
CA ALA A 85 17.59 2.37 34.75
C ALA A 85 17.86 1.50 36.00
#